data_AF-A0A846NB09-F1
#
_entry.id   AF-A0A846NB09-F1
#
_cell.length_a   1.000
_cell.length_b   1.000
_cell.length_c   1.000
_cell.angle_alpha   90.00
_cell.angle_beta   90.00
_cell.angle_gamma   90.00
#
_symmetry.space_group_name_H-M   'P 1'
#
loop_
_entity.id
_entity.type
_entity.pdbx_description
1 polymer ?
#
loop_
_entity_poly.entity_id
_entity_poly.type
_entity_poly.pdbx_seq_one_letter_code
_entity_poly.pdbx_strand_id
1 'polypeptide(L)'
;MSEPSENVQCPCGRIVEDPEEYKVLYLKRELKEIDVLCPNDSCYLRELGYVKFDLKEGEAKFKEASFYPPFVTWNAGRVGSEEAEKLLKSHLKQIAKRIDWKRLSKQKE
;
A
#
# COMPACT_ATOMS: atom_id res chain seq x y z
N MET A 1 -16.92 -6.45 -25.99
CA MET A 1 -15.45 -6.44 -25.84
C MET A 1 -15.19 -5.98 -24.43
N SER A 2 -14.68 -6.86 -23.57
CA SER A 2 -14.35 -6.53 -22.18
C SER A 2 -13.00 -5.82 -22.21
N GLU A 3 -13.00 -4.53 -21.89
CA GLU A 3 -11.79 -3.74 -21.67
C GLU A 3 -10.88 -4.52 -20.68
N PRO A 4 -9.57 -4.67 -20.94
CA PRO A 4 -8.68 -5.27 -19.97
C PRO A 4 -8.75 -4.38 -18.74
N SER A 5 -9.34 -4.90 -17.66
CA SER A 5 -9.55 -4.10 -16.46
C SER A 5 -8.18 -3.65 -15.95
N GLU A 6 -7.85 -2.36 -16.14
CA GLU A 6 -6.61 -1.69 -15.71
C GLU A 6 -6.51 -1.58 -14.18
N ASN A 7 -7.25 -2.42 -13.48
CA ASN A 7 -7.42 -2.41 -12.05
C ASN A 7 -6.42 -3.36 -11.40
N VAL A 8 -5.84 -2.91 -10.29
CA VAL A 8 -4.97 -3.74 -9.47
C VAL A 8 -5.80 -4.89 -8.91
N GLN A 9 -5.28 -6.11 -8.96
CA GLN A 9 -5.92 -7.27 -8.33
C GLN A 9 -5.00 -7.89 -7.30
N CYS A 10 -5.57 -8.24 -6.16
CA CYS A 10 -4.91 -9.05 -5.17
C CYS A 10 -4.93 -10.53 -5.59
N PRO A 11 -3.86 -11.30 -5.31
CA PRO A 11 -3.83 -12.75 -5.56
C PRO A 11 -5.00 -13.54 -4.95
N CYS A 12 -5.72 -12.99 -3.95
CA CYS A 12 -6.97 -13.58 -3.45
C CYS A 12 -8.19 -13.41 -4.38
N GLY A 13 -8.02 -12.77 -5.54
CA GLY A 13 -9.08 -12.49 -6.52
C GLY A 13 -9.76 -11.13 -6.34
N ARG A 14 -9.52 -10.42 -5.23
CA ARG A 14 -10.12 -9.10 -4.98
C ARG A 14 -9.53 -8.06 -5.92
N ILE A 15 -10.39 -7.40 -6.69
CA ILE A 15 -10.04 -6.24 -7.51
C ILE A 15 -10.06 -5.02 -6.60
N VAL A 16 -9.04 -4.18 -6.73
CA VAL A 16 -8.87 -2.91 -6.02
C VAL A 16 -8.92 -1.82 -7.08
N GLU A 17 -10.08 -1.19 -7.18
CA GLU A 17 -10.33 -0.10 -8.13
C GLU A 17 -9.88 1.23 -7.52
N ASP A 18 -10.07 1.37 -6.21
CA ASP A 18 -9.70 2.56 -5.48
C ASP A 18 -8.64 2.27 -4.41
N PRO A 19 -7.54 3.06 -4.32
CA PRO A 19 -6.54 2.88 -3.28
C PRO A 19 -7.06 3.16 -1.86
N GLU A 20 -8.25 3.72 -1.69
CA GLU A 20 -8.91 3.82 -0.40
C GLU A 20 -9.40 2.47 0.14
N GLU A 21 -9.55 1.46 -0.71
CA GLU A 21 -9.92 0.10 -0.29
C GLU A 21 -8.78 -0.60 0.45
N TYR A 22 -7.52 -0.15 0.29
CA TYR A 22 -6.42 -0.69 1.09
C TYR A 22 -6.61 -0.34 2.56
N LYS A 23 -6.48 -1.36 3.40
CA LYS A 23 -6.41 -1.18 4.85
C LYS A 23 -4.99 -0.81 5.20
N VAL A 24 -4.79 0.25 5.99
CA VAL A 24 -3.46 0.60 6.50
C VAL A 24 -3.38 0.26 7.99
N LEU A 25 -2.35 -0.50 8.37
CA LEU A 25 -2.10 -0.88 9.75
C LEU A 25 -0.87 -0.14 10.26
N TYR A 26 -1.06 0.62 11.34
CA TYR A 26 0.02 1.33 11.99
C TYR A 26 0.68 0.39 12.99
N LEU A 27 1.85 -0.14 12.64
CA LEU A 27 2.66 -0.91 13.58
C LEU A 27 3.23 0.00 14.67
N LYS A 28 3.73 -0.59 15.77
CA LYS A 28 4.32 0.13 16.89
C LYS A 28 5.31 1.19 16.38
N ARG A 29 5.29 2.38 16.99
CA ARG A 29 6.13 3.55 16.63
C ARG A 29 7.61 3.25 16.45
N GLU A 30 8.12 2.25 17.15
CA GLU A 30 9.52 1.79 17.05
C GLU A 30 9.89 1.30 15.65
N LEU A 31 8.95 0.66 14.94
CA LEU A 31 9.19 0.09 13.60
C LEU A 31 9.14 1.16 12.51
N LYS A 32 8.52 2.32 12.77
CA LYS A 32 8.37 3.43 11.81
C LYS A 32 7.87 2.96 10.44
N GLU A 33 6.97 1.99 10.46
CA GLU A 33 6.45 1.29 9.29
C GLU A 33 4.93 1.16 9.41
N ILE A 34 4.26 1.25 8.27
CA ILE A 34 2.82 1.15 8.13
C ILE A 34 2.56 0.08 7.09
N ASP A 35 1.90 -1.00 7.50
CA ASP A 35 1.58 -2.07 6.56
C ASP A 35 0.38 -1.68 5.72
N VAL A 36 0.47 -1.98 4.43
CA VAL A 36 -0.62 -1.86 3.48
C VAL A 36 -1.23 -3.25 3.33
N LEU A 37 -2.41 -3.43 3.89
CA LEU A 37 -3.15 -4.67 3.91
C LEU A 37 -4.19 -4.73 2.77
N CYS A 38 -4.51 -5.96 2.37
CA CYS A 38 -5.59 -6.23 1.44
C CYS A 38 -6.95 -5.86 2.05
N PRO A 39 -7.89 -5.28 1.27
CA PRO A 39 -9.29 -5.11 1.72
C PRO A 39 -9.93 -6.41 2.21
N ASN A 40 -9.55 -7.54 1.60
CA ASN A 40 -10.04 -8.85 1.98
C ASN A 40 -9.28 -9.41 3.19
N ASP A 41 -9.95 -9.48 4.34
CA ASP A 41 -9.38 -9.98 5.60
C ASP A 41 -9.02 -11.48 5.55
N SER A 42 -9.67 -12.23 4.66
CA SER A 42 -9.40 -13.65 4.42
C SER A 42 -8.28 -13.89 3.41
N CYS A 43 -7.63 -12.83 2.91
CA CYS A 43 -6.48 -12.97 2.01
C CYS A 43 -5.31 -13.61 2.75
N TYR A 44 -4.73 -14.68 2.18
CA TYR A 44 -3.59 -15.37 2.77
C TYR A 44 -2.32 -14.52 2.84
N LEU A 45 -2.15 -13.55 1.93
CA LEU A 45 -1.05 -12.59 1.98
C LEU A 45 -1.22 -11.65 3.17
N ARG A 46 -2.47 -11.21 3.44
CA ARG A 46 -2.87 -10.12 4.34
C ARG A 46 -2.18 -8.79 4.05
N GLU A 47 -0.86 -8.76 4.13
CA GLU A 47 0.04 -7.66 3.85
C GLU A 47 0.45 -7.66 2.38
N LEU A 48 0.17 -6.57 1.70
CA LEU A 48 0.49 -6.35 0.28
C LEU A 48 1.77 -5.55 0.11
N GLY A 49 2.12 -4.73 1.09
CA GLY A 49 3.28 -3.86 1.07
C GLY A 49 3.40 -3.06 2.35
N TYR A 50 4.30 -2.09 2.34
CA TYR A 50 4.58 -1.25 3.48
C TYR A 50 4.89 0.19 3.07
N VAL A 51 4.72 1.09 4.03
CA VAL A 51 5.13 2.49 3.96
C VAL A 51 6.03 2.78 5.15
N LYS A 52 7.32 3.00 4.89
CA LYS A 52 8.26 3.45 5.91
C LYS A 52 8.28 4.96 6.01
N PHE A 53 8.45 5.41 7.23
CA PHE A 53 8.59 6.81 7.56
C PHE A 53 9.69 6.99 8.59
N ASP A 54 10.04 8.23 8.87
CA ASP A 54 10.98 8.59 9.91
C ASP A 54 10.39 9.67 10.80
N LEU A 55 10.69 9.60 12.09
CA LEU A 55 10.28 10.63 13.06
C LEU A 55 11.48 11.52 13.31
N LYS A 56 11.51 12.70 12.67
CA LYS A 56 12.53 13.72 12.92
C LYS A 56 11.88 14.92 13.59
N GLU A 57 12.44 15.35 14.71
CA GLU A 57 12.04 16.59 15.41
C GLU A 57 10.55 16.60 15.84
N GLY A 58 9.95 15.42 16.03
CA GLY A 58 8.53 15.30 16.34
C GLY A 58 7.62 15.41 15.12
N GLU A 59 8.13 15.31 13.90
CA GLU A 59 7.36 15.23 12.66
C GLU A 59 7.60 13.87 11.97
N ALA A 60 6.51 13.24 11.52
CA ALA A 60 6.59 12.03 10.71
C ALA A 60 6.83 12.41 9.24
N LYS A 61 7.99 12.04 8.69
CA LYS A 61 8.36 12.24 7.29
C LYS A 61 8.33 10.92 6.55
N PHE A 62 7.62 10.88 5.43
CA PHE A 62 7.66 9.75 4.49
C PHE A 62 9.11 9.44 4.06
N LYS A 63 9.47 8.15 4.02
CA LYS A 63 10.80 7.69 3.61
C LYS A 63 10.75 6.83 2.35
N GLU A 64 10.04 5.71 2.39
CA GLU A 64 9.83 4.84 1.24
C GLU A 64 8.47 4.16 1.32
N ALA A 65 7.94 3.71 0.19
CA ALA A 65 6.82 2.80 0.15
C ALA A 65 7.00 1.83 -1.00
N SER A 66 6.68 0.57 -0.75
CA SER A 66 6.79 -0.47 -1.76
C SER A 66 5.80 -1.59 -1.49
N PHE A 67 5.30 -2.18 -2.58
CA PHE A 67 4.54 -3.42 -2.50
C PHE A 67 5.49 -4.61 -2.51
N TYR A 68 5.10 -5.70 -1.86
CA TYR A 68 5.89 -6.91 -1.83
C TYR A 68 5.99 -7.54 -3.23
N PRO A 69 7.12 -8.19 -3.54
CA PRO A 69 7.34 -8.81 -4.85
C PRO A 69 6.20 -9.71 -5.34
N PRO A 70 5.55 -10.56 -4.51
CA PRO A 70 4.44 -11.40 -4.96
C PRO A 70 3.26 -10.60 -5.52
N PHE A 71 2.96 -9.44 -4.93
CA PHE A 71 1.88 -8.57 -5.38
C PHE A 71 2.24 -7.83 -6.67
N VAL A 72 3.49 -7.38 -6.78
CA VAL A 72 4.03 -6.72 -7.98
C VAL A 72 4.05 -7.69 -9.16
N THR A 73 4.66 -8.88 -8.97
CA THR A 73 4.75 -9.92 -10.00
C THR A 73 3.37 -10.39 -10.46
N TRP A 74 2.41 -10.53 -9.54
CA TRP A 74 1.04 -10.90 -9.88
C TRP A 74 0.39 -9.88 -10.82
N ASN A 75 0.47 -8.59 -10.50
CA ASN A 75 -0.13 -7.55 -11.33
C ASN A 75 0.62 -7.38 -12.65
N ALA A 76 1.96 -7.47 -12.64
CA ALA A 76 2.78 -7.44 -13.85
C ALA A 76 2.39 -8.56 -14.84
N GLY A 77 2.06 -9.77 -14.34
CA GLY A 77 1.57 -10.86 -15.16
C GLY A 77 0.18 -10.64 -15.77
N ARG A 78 -0.63 -9.73 -15.21
CA ARG A 78 -2.00 -9.44 -15.67
C ARG A 78 -2.08 -8.30 -16.66
N VAL A 79 -1.48 -7.17 -16.31
CA VAL A 79 -1.60 -5.91 -17.10
C VAL A 79 -0.29 -5.56 -17.82
N GLY A 80 0.77 -6.33 -17.61
CA GLY A 80 2.12 -6.03 -18.11
C GLY A 80 2.96 -5.28 -17.08
N SER A 81 4.28 -5.47 -17.12
CA SER A 81 5.21 -4.92 -16.11
C SER A 81 5.19 -3.39 -16.03
N GLU A 82 5.16 -2.70 -17.18
CA GLU A 82 5.17 -1.23 -17.22
C GLU A 82 3.87 -0.63 -16.65
N GLU A 83 2.71 -1.17 -17.06
CA GLU A 83 1.41 -0.69 -16.57
C GLU A 83 1.21 -1.04 -15.10
N ALA A 84 1.61 -2.24 -14.66
CA ALA A 84 1.59 -2.61 -13.26
C ALA A 84 2.45 -1.66 -12.42
N GLU A 85 3.65 -1.30 -12.87
CA GLU A 85 4.50 -0.34 -12.15
C GLU A 85 3.80 1.02 -12.01
N LYS A 86 3.21 1.55 -13.10
CA LYS A 86 2.49 2.84 -13.07
C LYS A 86 1.30 2.81 -12.12
N LEU A 87 0.47 1.77 -12.20
CA LEU A 87 -0.72 1.59 -11.35
C LEU A 87 -0.32 1.46 -9.88
N LEU A 88 0.58 0.55 -9.56
CA LEU A 88 1.03 0.32 -8.20
C LEU A 88 1.68 1.57 -7.60
N LYS A 89 2.52 2.28 -8.36
CA LYS A 89 3.13 3.54 -7.93
C LYS A 89 2.10 4.65 -7.71
N SER A 90 1.06 4.71 -8.55
CA SER A 90 -0.07 5.63 -8.34
C SER A 90 -0.80 5.31 -7.03
N HIS A 91 -1.11 4.04 -6.80
CA HIS A 91 -1.79 3.58 -5.57
C HIS A 91 -0.94 3.90 -4.33
N LEU A 92 0.36 3.60 -4.33
CA LEU A 92 1.26 3.93 -3.21
C LEU A 92 1.30 5.43 -2.91
N LYS A 93 1.34 6.29 -3.93
CA LYS A 93 1.30 7.75 -3.73
C LYS A 93 0.00 8.19 -3.07
N GLN A 94 -1.13 7.59 -3.43
CA GLN A 94 -2.43 7.91 -2.84
C GLN A 94 -2.53 7.42 -1.40
N ILE A 95 -2.06 6.19 -1.13
CA ILE A 95 -1.96 5.64 0.23
C ILE A 95 -1.10 6.55 1.10
N ALA A 96 0.10 6.96 0.63
CA ALA A 96 0.99 7.84 1.35
C ALA A 96 0.39 9.23 1.66
N LYS A 97 -0.47 9.76 0.78
CA LYS A 97 -1.22 11.00 1.01
C LYS A 97 -2.32 10.85 2.06
N ARG A 98 -2.94 9.67 2.16
CA ARG A 98 -4.01 9.37 3.11
C ARG A 98 -3.49 9.16 4.53
N ILE A 99 -2.22 8.78 4.68
CA ILE A 99 -1.60 8.56 5.98
C ILE A 99 -1.63 9.86 6.80
N ASP A 100 -2.16 9.76 8.03
CA ASP A 100 -2.21 10.89 8.94
C ASP A 100 -0.86 11.06 9.66
N TRP A 101 0.06 11.74 8.97
CA TRP A 101 1.38 12.09 9.49
C TRP A 101 1.34 12.91 10.79
N LYS A 102 0.26 13.68 11.02
CA LYS A 102 0.06 14.46 12.24
C LYS A 102 -0.35 13.60 13.43
N ARG A 103 -1.12 12.55 13.20
CA ARG A 103 -1.43 11.55 14.23
C ARG A 103 -0.17 10.75 14.60
N LEU A 104 0.63 10.39 13.59
CA LEU A 104 1.90 9.69 13.78
C LEU A 104 2.91 10.48 14.62
N SER A 105 2.94 11.81 14.53
CA SER A 105 3.79 12.65 15.38
C SER A 105 3.31 12.80 16.82
N LYS A 106 1.99 12.77 17.07
CA LYS A 106 1.38 13.19 18.36
C LYS A 106 1.27 12.15 19.47
N GLN A 107 1.36 10.84 19.20
CA GLN A 107 1.31 9.76 20.21
C GLN A 107 2.55 9.70 21.16
N LYS A 108 2.98 10.82 21.76
CA LYS A 108 3.79 10.76 22.99
C LYS A 108 2.92 10.16 24.09
N GLU A 109 3.13 8.90 24.42
CA GLU A 109 2.89 8.39 25.78
C GLU A 109 4.23 7.97 26.35
#